data_AF-A0A6I9PRJ1-F1
#
_entry.id   AF-A0A6I9PRJ1-F1
#
_cell.length_a   1.000
_cell.length_b   1.000
_cell.length_c   1.000
_cell.angle_alpha   90.00
_cell.angle_beta   90.00
_cell.angle_gamma   90.00
#
_symmetry.space_group_name_H-M   'P 1'
#
loop_
_entity.id
_entity.type
_entity.pdbx_description
1 polymer ?
#
loop_
_entity_poly.entity_id
_entity_poly.type
_entity_poly.pdbx_seq_one_letter_code
_entity_poly.pdbx_strand_id
1 'polypeptide(L)'
;MSQGLSHLRDEELSKESQESNWFSAPSALRVYGQYLNLDKDHNGMLSKEELSRYGTATLTSVFLDRVFQECLTYDGEMDYKTYLDFVLALENRKEPAALQYIFKLLDMENRGYLNVFSLNFFFRAIQEQMKLHGQEQVTFQDVKDEIYDMVKPKDPYKITLQDLVNSCQGDTVTSILIDLNGFWTYENREVLVASDNDGSSSMADLDDN
;
A
#
# COMPACT_ATOMS: atom_id res chain seq x y z
N MET A 1 -6.61 -27.88 18.75
CA MET A 1 -6.46 -26.43 19.03
C MET A 1 -7.72 -25.62 18.70
N SER A 2 -8.94 -26.14 18.96
CA SER A 2 -10.19 -25.48 18.53
C SER A 2 -10.92 -24.68 19.63
N GLN A 3 -10.47 -24.72 20.89
CA GLN A 3 -11.23 -24.18 22.02
C GLN A 3 -10.71 -22.83 22.55
N GLY A 4 -9.60 -22.29 22.04
CA GLY A 4 -9.03 -21.02 22.53
C GLY A 4 -9.53 -19.76 21.80
N LEU A 5 -10.15 -19.90 20.63
CA LEU A 5 -10.50 -18.78 19.73
C LEU A 5 -11.94 -18.30 19.88
N SER A 6 -12.80 -19.06 20.56
CA SER A 6 -14.22 -18.72 20.75
C SER A 6 -14.43 -17.49 21.64
N HIS A 7 -13.52 -17.22 22.58
CA HIS A 7 -13.62 -16.07 23.49
C HIS A 7 -13.15 -14.73 22.90
N LEU A 8 -12.55 -14.73 21.71
CA LEU A 8 -12.13 -13.50 21.02
C LEU A 8 -13.18 -12.98 20.03
N ARG A 9 -14.29 -13.72 19.86
CA ARG A 9 -15.46 -13.22 19.14
C ARG A 9 -16.27 -12.37 20.11
N ASP A 10 -16.25 -11.06 19.89
CA ASP A 10 -17.17 -10.16 20.56
C ASP A 10 -18.54 -10.35 19.90
N GLU A 11 -19.38 -11.23 20.46
CA GLU A 11 -20.69 -11.62 19.88
C GLU A 11 -21.65 -10.45 19.72
N GLU A 12 -21.34 -9.28 20.30
CA GLU A 12 -22.12 -8.05 20.21
C GLU A 12 -21.83 -7.21 18.94
N LEU A 13 -20.72 -7.45 18.25
CA LEU A 13 -20.35 -6.71 17.03
C LEU A 13 -20.86 -7.41 15.76
N SER A 14 -21.36 -6.62 14.80
CA SER A 14 -21.74 -7.15 13.48
C SER A 14 -20.52 -7.77 12.78
N LYS A 15 -20.75 -8.72 11.86
CA LYS A 15 -19.66 -9.35 11.10
C LYS A 15 -18.80 -8.30 10.36
N GLU A 16 -19.42 -7.30 9.75
CA GLU A 16 -18.73 -6.19 9.07
C GLU A 16 -17.89 -5.34 10.04
N SER A 17 -18.39 -5.10 11.26
CA SER A 17 -17.64 -4.41 12.31
C SER A 17 -16.46 -5.23 12.83
N GLN A 18 -16.57 -6.55 12.87
CA GLN A 18 -15.44 -7.43 13.24
C GLN A 18 -14.39 -7.50 12.12
N GLU A 19 -14.82 -7.52 10.86
CA GLU A 19 -13.91 -7.56 9.70
C GLU A 19 -13.17 -6.23 9.48
N SER A 20 -13.79 -5.10 9.82
CA SER A 20 -13.15 -3.78 9.78
C SER A 20 -12.28 -3.48 11.00
N ASN A 21 -12.52 -4.14 12.14
CA ASN A 21 -11.69 -3.97 13.32
C ASN A 21 -10.42 -4.82 13.23
N TRP A 22 -9.27 -4.16 13.06
CA TRP A 22 -7.97 -4.84 13.00
C TRP A 22 -7.62 -5.63 14.28
N PHE A 23 -8.13 -5.21 15.44
CA PHE A 23 -7.89 -5.87 16.72
C PHE A 23 -8.82 -7.07 16.97
N SER A 24 -9.69 -7.41 16.02
CA SER A 24 -10.57 -8.56 16.13
C SER A 24 -9.83 -9.88 15.91
N ALA A 25 -10.34 -10.98 16.49
CA ALA A 25 -9.83 -12.31 16.20
C ALA A 25 -9.83 -12.65 14.70
N PRO A 26 -10.91 -12.37 13.93
CA PRO A 26 -10.91 -12.56 12.49
C PRO A 26 -9.76 -11.87 11.76
N SER A 27 -9.50 -10.60 12.08
CA SER A 27 -8.39 -9.83 11.47
C SER A 27 -7.04 -10.44 11.84
N ALA A 28 -6.81 -10.77 13.11
CA ALA A 28 -5.58 -11.43 13.54
C ALA A 28 -5.34 -12.79 12.84
N LEU A 29 -6.39 -13.60 12.70
CA LEU A 29 -6.33 -14.89 12.00
C LEU A 29 -6.07 -14.72 10.50
N ARG A 30 -6.67 -13.71 9.86
CA ARG A 30 -6.46 -13.39 8.44
C ARG A 30 -4.99 -13.08 8.17
N VAL A 31 -4.39 -12.20 8.96
CA VAL A 31 -3.01 -11.72 8.77
C VAL A 31 -2.02 -12.83 9.03
N TYR A 32 -2.23 -13.61 10.09
CA TYR A 32 -1.41 -14.78 10.38
C TYR A 32 -1.53 -15.86 9.29
N GLY A 33 -2.74 -16.10 8.79
CA GLY A 33 -2.96 -17.02 7.67
C GLY A 33 -2.27 -16.56 6.39
N GLN A 34 -2.27 -15.26 6.10
CA GLN A 34 -1.52 -14.69 4.98
C GLN A 34 -0.01 -14.92 5.15
N TYR A 35 0.54 -14.70 6.34
CA TYR A 35 1.95 -14.96 6.63
C TYR A 35 2.34 -16.42 6.35
N LEU A 36 1.58 -17.37 6.90
CA LEU A 36 1.83 -18.80 6.66
C LEU A 36 1.67 -19.22 5.19
N ASN A 37 0.83 -18.52 4.43
CA ASN A 37 0.69 -18.77 3.00
C ASN A 37 1.89 -18.22 2.20
N LEU A 38 2.57 -17.18 2.69
CA LEU A 38 3.76 -16.62 2.07
C LEU A 38 4.99 -17.47 2.36
N ASP A 39 5.17 -17.94 3.62
CA ASP A 39 6.25 -18.81 4.08
C ASP A 39 6.14 -20.21 3.44
N LYS A 40 6.85 -20.41 2.32
CA LYS A 40 6.77 -21.61 1.47
C LYS A 40 7.71 -22.71 1.93
N ASP A 41 8.84 -22.37 2.52
CA ASP A 41 9.78 -23.35 3.04
C ASP A 41 9.46 -23.76 4.49
N HIS A 42 8.51 -23.06 5.12
CA HIS A 42 8.03 -23.28 6.48
C HIS A 42 9.13 -23.10 7.53
N ASN A 43 10.07 -22.19 7.27
CA ASN A 43 11.15 -21.87 8.19
C ASN A 43 10.71 -20.89 9.30
N GLY A 44 9.50 -20.30 9.19
CA GLY A 44 8.92 -19.39 10.16
C GLY A 44 9.27 -17.93 9.94
N MET A 45 9.97 -17.59 8.86
CA MET A 45 10.41 -16.27 8.44
C MET A 45 9.99 -16.02 6.99
N LEU A 46 10.14 -14.80 6.48
CA LEU A 46 9.85 -14.48 5.09
C LEU A 46 11.07 -13.92 4.38
N SER A 47 11.48 -14.59 3.31
CA SER A 47 12.40 -14.03 2.32
C SER A 47 11.73 -12.91 1.50
N LYS A 48 12.54 -12.12 0.78
CA LYS A 48 12.04 -11.10 -0.15
C LYS A 48 11.20 -11.73 -1.25
N GLU A 49 11.61 -12.88 -1.77
CA GLU A 49 10.93 -13.64 -2.80
C GLU A 49 9.54 -14.10 -2.35
N GLU A 50 9.39 -14.48 -1.08
CA GLU A 50 8.09 -14.82 -0.50
C GLU A 50 7.24 -13.58 -0.29
N LEU A 51 7.78 -12.52 0.32
CA LEU A 51 7.06 -11.28 0.53
C LEU A 51 6.62 -10.62 -0.78
N SER A 52 7.34 -10.84 -1.89
CA SER A 52 6.96 -10.33 -3.21
C SER A 52 5.58 -10.80 -3.70
N ARG A 53 5.05 -11.88 -3.10
CA ARG A 53 3.72 -12.42 -3.38
C ARG A 53 2.62 -11.84 -2.51
N TYR A 54 2.97 -10.90 -1.62
CA TYR A 54 2.01 -10.20 -0.77
C TYR A 54 0.95 -9.48 -1.62
N GLY A 55 -0.31 -9.53 -1.16
CA GLY A 55 -1.44 -8.92 -1.84
C GLY A 55 -1.62 -9.47 -3.26
N THR A 56 -1.52 -8.59 -4.24
CA THR A 56 -1.65 -8.90 -5.68
C THR A 56 -0.31 -9.09 -6.38
N ALA A 57 0.79 -9.17 -5.63
CA ALA A 57 2.16 -9.30 -6.13
C ALA A 57 2.59 -8.15 -7.08
N THR A 58 2.06 -6.95 -6.85
CA THR A 58 2.32 -5.75 -7.66
C THR A 58 3.18 -4.71 -6.97
N LEU A 59 3.60 -4.95 -5.72
CA LEU A 59 4.65 -4.16 -5.09
C LEU A 59 5.94 -4.29 -5.89
N THR A 60 6.60 -3.16 -6.13
CA THR A 60 7.84 -3.13 -6.91
C THR A 60 8.98 -3.81 -6.17
N SER A 61 9.85 -4.49 -6.92
CA SER A 61 11.06 -5.11 -6.37
C SER A 61 11.95 -4.10 -5.63
N VAL A 62 12.02 -2.87 -6.14
CA VAL A 62 12.76 -1.74 -5.57
C VAL A 62 12.19 -1.33 -4.21
N PHE A 63 10.87 -1.26 -4.07
CA PHE A 63 10.26 -1.00 -2.77
C PHE A 63 10.53 -2.14 -1.78
N LEU A 64 10.43 -3.40 -2.22
CA LEU A 64 10.74 -4.56 -1.39
C LEU A 64 12.22 -4.59 -0.96
N ASP A 65 13.15 -4.18 -1.83
CA ASP A 65 14.56 -4.01 -1.44
C ASP A 65 14.70 -3.03 -0.27
N ARG A 66 13.99 -1.90 -0.32
CA ARG A 66 14.01 -0.92 0.76
C ARG A 66 13.42 -1.46 2.06
N VAL A 67 12.35 -2.25 1.98
CA VAL A 67 11.78 -2.94 3.15
C VAL A 67 12.84 -3.80 3.84
N PHE A 68 13.53 -4.66 3.10
CA PHE A 68 14.54 -5.56 3.69
C PHE A 68 15.84 -4.86 4.10
N GLN A 69 16.11 -3.65 3.59
CA GLN A 69 17.24 -2.82 4.01
C GLN A 69 16.95 -2.02 5.30
N GLU A 70 15.72 -1.57 5.50
CA GLU A 70 15.35 -0.66 6.59
C GLU A 70 14.69 -1.34 7.80
N CYS A 71 14.08 -2.50 7.56
CA CYS A 71 13.42 -3.29 8.60
C CYS A 71 14.38 -4.29 9.24
N LEU A 72 14.01 -4.77 10.43
CA LEU A 72 14.77 -5.80 11.11
C LEU A 72 14.67 -7.12 10.33
N THR A 73 15.81 -7.67 9.96
CA THR A 73 15.92 -8.97 9.28
C THR A 73 16.94 -9.85 9.98
N TYR A 74 16.78 -11.16 9.84
CA TYR A 74 17.68 -12.18 10.35
C TYR A 74 18.11 -13.04 9.16
N ASP A 75 19.40 -13.00 8.85
CA ASP A 75 19.98 -13.67 7.67
C ASP A 75 19.26 -13.32 6.35
N GLY A 76 18.74 -12.09 6.24
CA GLY A 76 18.02 -11.61 5.07
C GLY A 76 16.51 -11.91 5.06
N GLU A 77 15.98 -12.50 6.13
CA GLU A 77 14.56 -12.84 6.26
C GLU A 77 13.86 -12.04 7.35
N MET A 78 12.56 -11.80 7.15
CA MET A 78 11.70 -10.99 8.01
C MET A 78 10.89 -11.87 8.97
N ASP A 79 10.81 -11.49 10.25
CA ASP A 79 9.95 -12.18 11.22
C ASP A 79 8.48 -11.74 11.14
N TYR A 80 7.60 -12.49 11.79
CA TYR A 80 6.17 -12.18 11.83
C TYR A 80 5.85 -10.80 12.41
N LYS A 81 6.62 -10.33 13.39
CA LYS A 81 6.42 -9.01 14.00
C LYS A 81 6.67 -7.90 12.98
N THR A 82 7.77 -8.00 12.25
CA THR A 82 8.15 -7.03 11.22
C THR A 82 7.17 -7.08 10.05
N TYR A 83 6.71 -8.28 9.67
CA TYR A 83 5.63 -8.45 8.69
C TYR A 83 4.34 -7.76 9.15
N LEU A 84 3.98 -7.88 10.43
CA LEU A 84 2.78 -7.24 10.97
C LEU A 84 2.86 -5.70 10.85
N ASP A 85 4.01 -5.11 11.20
CA ASP A 85 4.24 -3.67 11.05
C ASP A 85 4.12 -3.24 9.58
N PHE A 86 4.67 -4.04 8.65
CA PHE A 86 4.56 -3.84 7.22
C PHE A 86 3.11 -3.87 6.72
N VAL A 87 2.33 -4.90 7.07
CA VAL A 87 0.92 -5.02 6.65
C VAL A 87 0.08 -3.90 7.24
N LEU A 88 0.27 -3.59 8.53
CA LEU A 88 -0.42 -2.50 9.21
C LEU A 88 -0.23 -1.17 8.49
N ALA A 89 1.01 -0.85 8.12
CA ALA A 89 1.32 0.38 7.40
C ALA A 89 0.68 0.39 6.00
N LEU A 90 0.72 -0.73 5.27
CA LEU A 90 0.17 -0.79 3.92
C LEU A 90 -1.37 -0.83 3.86
N GLU A 91 -2.05 -1.40 4.85
CA GLU A 91 -3.53 -1.40 4.91
C GLU A 91 -4.08 -0.05 5.41
N ASN A 92 -3.28 0.76 6.12
CA ASN A 92 -3.73 2.00 6.75
C ASN A 92 -2.95 3.24 6.28
N ARG A 93 -2.59 3.31 4.99
CA ARG A 93 -1.71 4.38 4.43
C ARG A 93 -2.21 5.82 4.64
N LYS A 94 -3.48 6.01 4.96
CA LYS A 94 -4.04 7.34 5.27
C LYS A 94 -3.59 7.84 6.65
N GLU A 95 -3.22 6.93 7.54
CA GLU A 95 -2.81 7.28 8.89
C GLU A 95 -1.40 7.88 8.91
N PRO A 96 -1.14 8.96 9.68
CA PRO A 96 0.18 9.58 9.74
C PRO A 96 1.31 8.63 10.14
N ALA A 97 1.03 7.67 11.03
CA ALA A 97 2.02 6.66 11.45
C ALA A 97 2.39 5.69 10.31
N ALA A 98 1.40 5.30 9.50
CA ALA A 98 1.64 4.47 8.32
C ALA A 98 2.42 5.23 7.25
N LEU A 99 2.07 6.50 7.00
CA LEU A 99 2.83 7.37 6.10
C LEU A 99 4.27 7.54 6.58
N GLN A 100 4.51 7.69 7.88
CA GLN A 100 5.86 7.80 8.42
C GLN A 100 6.68 6.53 8.14
N TYR A 101 6.07 5.35 8.32
CA TYR A 101 6.71 4.08 8.00
C TYR A 101 7.11 4.02 6.53
N ILE A 102 6.17 4.29 5.61
CA ILE A 102 6.43 4.21 4.17
C ILE A 102 7.43 5.29 3.73
N PHE A 103 7.33 6.50 4.28
CA PHE A 103 8.24 7.59 3.99
C PHE A 103 9.69 7.23 4.34
N LYS A 104 9.92 6.55 5.48
CA LYS A 104 11.26 6.07 5.84
C LYS A 104 11.82 5.12 4.77
N LEU A 105 10.99 4.27 4.18
CA LEU A 105 11.41 3.35 3.11
C LEU A 105 11.76 4.12 1.82
N LEU A 106 11.02 5.18 1.52
CA LEU A 106 11.22 6.03 0.34
C LEU A 106 12.42 7.00 0.48
N ASP A 107 12.74 7.45 1.69
CA ASP A 107 13.87 8.35 1.96
C ASP A 107 15.19 7.57 2.05
N MET A 108 15.65 7.10 0.89
CA MET A 108 16.85 6.25 0.77
C MET A 108 18.12 6.80 1.40
N GLU A 109 18.22 8.13 1.50
CA GLU A 109 19.41 8.82 2.01
C GLU A 109 19.18 9.41 3.41
N ASN A 110 18.05 9.10 4.06
CA ASN A 110 17.67 9.58 5.39
C ASN A 110 17.81 11.10 5.54
N ARG A 111 17.41 11.86 4.52
CA ARG A 111 17.55 13.33 4.49
C ARG A 111 16.37 14.08 5.12
N GLY A 112 15.29 13.37 5.41
CA GLY A 112 14.01 13.92 5.84
C GLY A 112 13.14 14.46 4.71
N TYR A 113 13.51 14.19 3.44
CA TYR A 113 12.74 14.63 2.26
C TYR A 113 13.00 13.75 1.03
N LEU A 114 11.97 13.62 0.20
CA LEU A 114 12.05 13.05 -1.14
C LEU A 114 12.34 14.17 -2.14
N ASN A 115 13.28 13.93 -3.04
CA ASN A 115 13.56 14.82 -4.16
C ASN A 115 13.20 14.13 -5.48
N VAL A 116 13.39 14.83 -6.59
CA VAL A 116 13.11 14.31 -7.94
C VAL A 116 13.85 12.99 -8.23
N PHE A 117 15.08 12.82 -7.72
CA PHE A 117 15.82 11.57 -7.88
C PHE A 117 15.17 10.42 -7.12
N SER A 118 14.73 10.64 -5.87
CA SER A 118 13.98 9.65 -5.10
C SER A 118 12.71 9.22 -5.84
N LEU A 119 11.91 10.17 -6.33
CA LEU A 119 10.68 9.86 -7.06
C LEU A 119 10.96 9.06 -8.34
N ASN A 120 11.93 9.50 -9.15
CA ASN A 120 12.31 8.82 -10.39
C ASN A 120 12.83 7.40 -10.14
N PHE A 121 13.58 7.21 -9.07
CA PHE A 121 14.14 5.91 -8.72
C PHE A 121 13.06 4.86 -8.49
N PHE A 122 12.03 5.18 -7.69
CA PHE A 122 10.91 4.27 -7.47
C PHE A 122 10.02 4.14 -8.71
N PHE A 123 9.71 5.25 -9.38
CA PHE A 123 8.83 5.24 -10.55
C PHE A 123 9.39 4.43 -11.72
N ARG A 124 10.71 4.36 -11.89
CA ARG A 124 11.32 3.50 -12.92
C ARG A 124 10.91 2.03 -12.80
N ALA A 125 10.78 1.52 -11.57
CA ALA A 125 10.33 0.14 -11.36
C ALA A 125 8.87 -0.06 -11.81
N ILE A 126 8.01 0.95 -11.62
CA ILE A 126 6.64 0.96 -12.14
C ILE A 126 6.66 0.96 -13.68
N GLN A 127 7.44 1.84 -14.31
CA GLN A 127 7.56 1.90 -15.77
C GLN A 127 8.09 0.60 -16.40
N GLU A 128 9.01 -0.08 -15.72
CA GLU A 128 9.52 -1.40 -16.13
C GLU A 128 8.41 -2.45 -16.08
N GLN A 129 7.62 -2.49 -15.00
CA GLN A 129 6.50 -3.42 -14.91
C GLN A 129 5.41 -3.10 -15.97
N MET A 130 5.06 -1.84 -16.20
CA MET A 130 4.13 -1.44 -17.26
C MET A 130 4.58 -1.96 -18.63
N LYS A 131 5.89 -1.85 -18.94
CA LYS A 131 6.47 -2.36 -20.18
C LYS A 131 6.33 -3.88 -20.31
N LEU A 132 6.56 -4.63 -19.23
CA LEU A 132 6.39 -6.08 -19.21
C LEU A 132 4.93 -6.50 -19.45
N HIS A 133 3.97 -5.67 -19.02
CA HIS A 133 2.54 -5.87 -19.26
C HIS A 133 2.03 -5.28 -20.59
N GLY A 134 2.93 -4.80 -21.46
CA GLY A 134 2.58 -4.27 -22.78
C GLY A 134 1.78 -2.97 -22.76
N GLN A 135 1.86 -2.20 -21.68
CA GLN A 135 1.12 -0.96 -21.48
C GLN A 135 1.90 0.24 -22.00
N GLU A 136 1.18 1.29 -22.41
CA GLU A 136 1.79 2.56 -22.80
C GLU A 136 2.46 3.21 -21.60
N GLN A 137 3.69 3.70 -21.79
CA GLN A 137 4.47 4.26 -20.69
C GLN A 137 4.10 5.72 -20.46
N VAL A 138 3.74 6.04 -19.22
CA VAL A 138 3.61 7.42 -18.76
C VAL A 138 5.00 8.00 -18.52
N THR A 139 5.22 9.26 -18.88
CA THR A 139 6.53 9.88 -18.67
C THR A 139 6.72 10.23 -17.19
N PHE A 140 7.97 10.13 -16.72
CA PHE A 140 8.28 10.56 -15.35
C PHE A 140 7.99 12.05 -15.13
N GLN A 141 8.10 12.88 -16.17
CA GLN A 141 7.85 14.31 -16.04
C GLN A 141 6.38 14.58 -15.68
N ASP A 142 5.44 13.89 -16.33
CA ASP A 142 4.00 14.03 -16.07
C ASP A 142 3.67 13.58 -14.64
N VAL A 143 4.12 12.38 -14.24
CA VAL A 143 3.91 11.87 -12.88
C VAL A 143 4.56 12.76 -11.82
N LYS A 144 5.74 13.30 -12.10
CA LYS A 144 6.38 14.27 -11.20
C LYS A 144 5.53 15.53 -11.07
N ASP A 145 5.08 16.12 -12.17
CA ASP A 145 4.25 17.33 -12.12
C ASP A 145 2.95 17.08 -11.33
N GLU A 146 2.28 15.95 -11.57
CA GLU A 146 1.08 15.56 -10.82
C GLU A 146 1.33 15.35 -9.32
N ILE A 147 2.42 14.66 -8.94
CA ILE A 147 2.79 14.48 -7.52
C ILE A 147 3.04 15.84 -6.87
N TYR A 148 3.75 16.76 -7.53
CA TYR A 148 4.02 18.09 -6.96
C TYR A 148 2.75 18.95 -6.87
N ASP A 149 1.82 18.80 -7.82
CA ASP A 149 0.52 19.49 -7.80
C ASP A 149 -0.42 18.93 -6.72
N MET A 150 -0.35 17.63 -6.43
CA MET A 150 -1.08 17.00 -5.33
C MET A 150 -0.52 17.45 -3.96
N VAL A 151 0.80 17.39 -3.80
CA VAL A 151 1.45 17.61 -2.50
C VAL A 151 1.60 19.08 -2.15
N LYS A 152 1.86 19.94 -3.15
CA LYS A 152 2.17 21.37 -3.00
C LYS A 152 3.21 21.61 -1.89
N PRO A 153 4.41 21.01 -2.01
CA PRO A 153 5.38 21.04 -0.94
C PRO A 153 5.82 22.48 -0.63
N LYS A 154 6.15 22.74 0.64
CA LYS A 154 6.63 24.06 1.07
C LYS A 154 7.93 24.48 0.35
N ASP A 155 8.81 23.52 0.07
CA ASP A 155 10.01 23.71 -0.74
C ASP A 155 9.77 23.07 -2.13
N PRO A 156 9.90 23.81 -3.24
CA PRO A 156 9.63 23.30 -4.59
C PRO A 156 10.50 22.11 -5.03
N TYR A 157 11.54 21.76 -4.28
CA TYR A 157 12.46 20.66 -4.61
C TYR A 157 12.43 19.52 -3.59
N LYS A 158 11.63 19.63 -2.53
CA LYS A 158 11.65 18.68 -1.41
C LYS A 158 10.23 18.39 -0.91
N ILE A 159 9.86 17.12 -0.98
CA ILE A 159 8.62 16.62 -0.36
C ILE A 159 8.99 16.00 0.98
N THR A 160 8.57 16.62 2.08
CA THR A 160 8.73 16.06 3.43
C THR A 160 7.54 15.18 3.82
N LEU A 161 7.69 14.39 4.88
CA LEU A 161 6.56 13.66 5.48
C LEU A 161 5.42 14.62 5.86
N GLN A 162 5.75 15.80 6.38
CA GLN A 162 4.75 16.78 6.77
C GLN A 162 3.98 17.33 5.56
N ASP A 163 4.63 17.50 4.41
CA ASP A 163 3.95 17.90 3.17
C ASP A 163 2.96 16.81 2.72
N LEU A 164 3.37 15.53 2.75
CA LEU A 164 2.47 14.41 2.43
C LEU A 164 1.26 14.35 3.36
N VAL A 165 1.46 14.49 4.67
CA VAL A 165 0.37 14.50 5.66
C VAL A 165 -0.56 15.70 5.43
N ASN A 166 -0.01 16.90 5.23
CA ASN A 166 -0.80 18.12 5.07
C ASN A 166 -1.59 18.16 3.75
N SER A 167 -1.10 17.49 2.71
CA SER A 167 -1.77 17.43 1.41
C SER A 167 -3.03 16.57 1.41
N CYS A 168 -3.17 15.66 2.39
CA CYS A 168 -4.18 14.60 2.40
C CYS A 168 -4.12 13.68 1.16
N GLN A 169 -2.99 13.66 0.44
CA GLN A 169 -2.75 12.82 -0.75
C GLN A 169 -1.57 11.84 -0.53
N GLY A 170 -1.08 11.71 0.71
CA GLY A 170 0.09 10.90 1.03
C GLY A 170 -0.09 9.42 0.68
N ASP A 171 -1.29 8.86 0.88
CA ASP A 171 -1.62 7.48 0.53
C ASP A 171 -1.61 7.26 -0.98
N THR A 172 -2.16 8.20 -1.75
CA THR A 172 -2.12 8.17 -3.22
C THR A 172 -0.69 8.27 -3.74
N VAL A 173 0.08 9.27 -3.29
CA VAL A 173 1.47 9.48 -3.72
C VAL A 173 2.35 8.28 -3.39
N THR A 174 2.24 7.75 -2.17
CA THR A 174 3.01 6.56 -1.80
C THR A 174 2.60 5.34 -2.61
N SER A 175 1.31 5.14 -2.88
CA SER A 175 0.82 4.02 -3.70
C SER A 175 1.33 4.07 -5.13
N ILE A 176 1.33 5.26 -5.76
CA ILE A 176 1.90 5.50 -7.11
C ILE A 176 3.37 5.05 -7.18
N LEU A 177 4.14 5.31 -6.13
CA LEU A 177 5.58 5.08 -6.14
C LEU A 177 5.95 3.60 -5.87
N ILE A 178 5.12 2.84 -5.15
CA ILE A 178 5.53 1.54 -4.63
C ILE A 178 4.79 0.34 -5.24
N ASP A 179 3.62 0.56 -5.84
CA ASP A 179 2.70 -0.50 -6.27
C ASP A 179 2.15 -0.24 -7.67
N LEU A 180 2.35 -1.18 -8.61
CA LEU A 180 1.81 -1.06 -9.97
C LEU A 180 0.29 -0.97 -9.98
N ASN A 181 -0.40 -1.74 -9.14
CA ASN A 181 -1.86 -1.66 -9.07
C ASN A 181 -2.29 -0.31 -8.47
N GLY A 182 -1.59 0.18 -7.45
CA GLY A 182 -1.79 1.51 -6.89
C GLY A 182 -1.66 2.61 -7.94
N PHE A 183 -0.62 2.54 -8.78
CA PHE A 183 -0.46 3.44 -9.92
C PHE A 183 -1.61 3.28 -10.93
N TRP A 184 -1.97 2.05 -11.30
CA TRP A 184 -3.04 1.78 -12.27
C TRP A 184 -4.39 2.31 -11.83
N THR A 185 -4.73 2.14 -10.56
CA THR A 185 -5.96 2.69 -9.96
C THR A 185 -5.97 4.21 -10.04
N TYR A 186 -4.83 4.86 -9.83
CA TYR A 186 -4.71 6.31 -9.93
C TYR A 186 -4.85 6.81 -11.38
N GLU A 187 -4.20 6.18 -12.34
CA GLU A 187 -4.29 6.55 -13.77
C GLU A 187 -5.72 6.42 -14.29
N ASN A 188 -6.46 5.39 -13.84
CA ASN A 188 -7.82 5.13 -14.30
C ASN A 188 -8.90 5.74 -13.39
N ARG A 189 -8.53 6.64 -12.47
CA ARG A 189 -9.44 7.19 -11.45
C ARG A 189 -10.70 7.84 -12.03
N GLU A 190 -10.59 8.52 -13.17
CA GLU A 190 -11.73 9.21 -13.79
C GLU A 190 -12.76 8.22 -14.37
N VAL A 191 -12.30 7.11 -14.95
CA VAL A 191 -13.15 6.05 -15.51
C VAL A 191 -13.89 5.31 -14.38
N LEU A 192 -13.20 5.05 -13.27
CA LEU A 192 -13.79 4.41 -12.10
C LEU A 192 -14.90 5.28 -11.48
N VAL A 193 -14.66 6.59 -11.35
CA VAL A 193 -15.66 7.54 -10.84
C VAL A 193 -16.87 7.65 -11.76
N ALA A 194 -16.68 7.64 -13.08
CA ALA A 194 -17.78 7.65 -14.04
C ALA A 194 -18.65 6.37 -13.95
N SER A 195 -18.01 5.21 -13.72
CA SER A 195 -18.69 3.92 -13.63
C SER A 195 -19.56 3.78 -12.37
N ASP A 196 -19.11 4.34 -11.24
CA ASP A 196 -19.89 4.36 -9.99
C ASP A 196 -21.14 5.25 -10.10
N ASN A 197 -21.04 6.34 -10.86
CA ASN A 197 -22.14 7.28 -11.03
C ASN A 197 -23.27 6.70 -11.92
N ASP A 198 -22.92 5.93 -12.96
CA ASP A 198 -23.90 5.26 -13.84
C ASP A 198 -24.59 4.03 -13.19
N GLY A 199 -23.99 3.42 -12.16
CA GLY A 199 -24.61 2.33 -11.40
C GLY A 199 -25.72 2.77 -10.44
N SER A 200 -25.74 4.04 -10.04
CA SER A 200 -26.68 4.59 -9.06
C SER A 200 -27.95 5.22 -9.66
N SER A 201 -28.05 5.34 -10.98
CA SER A 201 -29.15 6.04 -11.67
C SER A 201 -30.30 5.16 -12.17
N SER A 202 -30.25 3.83 -11.97
CA SER A 202 -31.23 2.89 -12.56
C SER A 202 -32.31 2.34 -11.62
N MET A 203 -32.45 2.86 -10.39
CA MET A 203 -33.38 2.33 -9.38
C MET A 203 -34.45 3.31 -8.88
N ALA A 204 -34.72 4.41 -9.61
CA ALA A 204 -35.67 5.45 -9.19
C ALA A 204 -36.98 5.54 -10.00
N ASP A 205 -37.15 4.82 -11.11
CA ASP A 205 -38.27 5.06 -12.04
C ASP A 205 -39.18 3.84 -12.29
N LEU A 206 -39.53 3.08 -11.24
CA LEU A 206 -40.58 2.05 -11.33
C LEU A 206 -41.38 1.99 -10.03
N ASP A 207 -42.17 3.03 -9.75
CA ASP A 207 -43.39 2.94 -8.94
C ASP A 207 -44.24 4.20 -9.16
N ASP A 208 -44.92 4.24 -10.32
CA ASP A 208 -46.19 4.95 -10.48
C ASP A 208 -46.87 4.48 -11.78
N ASN A 209 -47.70 3.42 -11.67
CA ASN A 209 -48.96 3.28 -12.43
C ASN A 209 -49.83 2.11 -11.90
#